data_AF-A0A7W4HTW1-F1
#
_entry.id   AF-A0A7W4HTW1-F1
#
_cell.length_a   1.000
_cell.length_b   1.000
_cell.length_c   1.000
_cell.angle_alpha   90.00
_cell.angle_beta   90.00
_cell.angle_gamma   90.00
#
_symmetry.space_group_name_H-M   'P 1'
#
loop_
_entity.id
_entity.type
_entity.pdbx_description
1 polymer ?
#
loop_
_entity_poly.entity_id
_entity_poly.type
_entity_poly.pdbx_seq_one_letter_code
_entity_poly.pdbx_strand_id
1 'polypeptide(L)'
;MAGRGSRVRSVVAKANSKLSVQWAAILLSGSTMLSSLLGIYRDRLINGMYLDTYKVGADAYVAAFTVPDFMYFLLVSGALSVSFIPVFNQRLASGNKRSAWELSSSLLNLFAVLTLITSVLIIIFADPLVRYVVGPGFGEQGHALAVSMMRIIAVNPFLFAIATVVSSMQQAIGRFTFLALAPTIYNLGIVVGAKYFTNGINIFGWQIFEGGIMGVALGVVLGAIL
;
A
#
# COMPACT_ATOMS: atom_id res chain seq x y z
N MET A 1 16.57 30.98 -11.10
CA MET A 1 15.89 29.74 -10.62
C MET A 1 15.21 28.91 -11.73
N ALA A 2 15.53 29.08 -13.02
CA ALA A 2 14.82 28.42 -14.14
C ALA A 2 15.25 26.97 -14.50
N GLY A 3 16.34 26.43 -13.91
CA GLY A 3 16.95 25.15 -14.32
C GLY A 3 16.49 23.88 -13.59
N ARG A 4 15.65 23.99 -12.55
CA ARG A 4 15.16 22.84 -11.75
C ARG A 4 13.89 22.23 -12.37
N GLY A 5 13.01 23.06 -12.93
CA GLY A 5 11.75 22.61 -13.55
C GLY A 5 11.92 21.80 -14.84
N SER A 6 12.95 22.07 -15.65
CA SER A 6 13.20 21.30 -16.88
C SER A 6 13.74 19.90 -16.60
N ARG A 7 14.59 19.75 -15.57
CA ARG A 7 15.14 18.45 -15.15
C ARG A 7 14.09 17.53 -14.52
N VAL A 8 13.20 18.05 -13.69
CA VAL A 8 12.12 17.23 -13.08
C VAL A 8 11.16 16.73 -14.16
N ARG A 9 10.77 17.60 -15.11
CA ARG A 9 9.93 17.19 -16.24
C ARG A 9 10.59 16.13 -17.12
N SER A 10 11.90 16.21 -17.33
CA SER A 10 12.62 15.22 -18.15
C SER A 10 12.75 13.85 -17.45
N VAL A 11 12.93 13.82 -16.12
CA VAL A 11 12.98 12.58 -15.34
C VAL A 11 11.62 11.88 -15.33
N VAL A 12 10.53 12.61 -15.06
CA VAL A 12 9.17 12.05 -15.09
C VAL A 12 8.81 11.56 -16.50
N ALA A 13 9.19 12.29 -17.54
CA ALA A 13 8.98 11.86 -18.92
C ALA A 13 9.72 10.55 -19.25
N LYS A 14 10.97 10.40 -18.76
CA LYS A 14 11.73 9.14 -18.88
C LYS A 14 11.07 8.00 -18.09
N ALA A 15 10.64 8.24 -16.87
CA ALA A 15 9.95 7.24 -16.04
C ALA A 15 8.61 6.78 -16.65
N ASN A 16 7.95 7.64 -17.41
CA ASN A 16 6.68 7.33 -18.09
C ASN A 16 6.88 6.78 -19.52
N SER A 17 8.10 6.40 -19.90
CA SER A 17 8.40 5.83 -21.22
C SER A 17 8.17 4.32 -21.25
N LYS A 18 7.93 3.78 -22.46
CA LYS A 18 7.84 2.34 -22.66
C LYS A 18 9.23 1.71 -22.51
N LEU A 19 9.30 0.57 -21.83
CA LEU A 19 10.53 -0.20 -21.69
C LEU A 19 10.49 -1.45 -22.56
N SER A 20 11.65 -1.85 -23.08
CA SER A 20 11.80 -3.17 -23.68
C SER A 20 11.63 -4.25 -22.61
N VAL A 21 11.29 -5.48 -23.02
CA VAL A 21 11.09 -6.61 -22.10
C VAL A 21 12.31 -6.83 -21.21
N GLN A 22 13.52 -6.70 -21.76
CA GLN A 22 14.77 -6.85 -21.02
C GLN A 22 14.93 -5.78 -19.93
N TRP A 23 14.73 -4.50 -20.27
CA TRP A 23 14.85 -3.40 -19.30
C TRP A 23 13.72 -3.42 -18.27
N ALA A 24 12.52 -3.81 -18.67
CA ALA A 24 11.40 -4.02 -17.75
C ALA A 24 11.74 -5.12 -16.74
N ALA A 25 12.29 -6.26 -17.19
CA ALA A 25 12.68 -7.35 -16.31
C ALA A 25 13.77 -6.94 -15.31
N ILE A 26 14.82 -6.24 -15.77
CA ILE A 26 15.90 -5.72 -14.90
C ILE A 26 15.34 -4.72 -13.87
N LEU A 27 14.46 -3.82 -14.31
CA LEU A 27 13.88 -2.81 -13.42
C LEU A 27 12.97 -3.45 -12.37
N LEU A 28 12.11 -4.39 -12.76
CA LEU A 28 11.20 -5.09 -11.85
C LEU A 28 11.97 -5.95 -10.85
N SER A 29 12.95 -6.74 -11.29
CA SER A 29 13.74 -7.58 -10.40
C SER A 29 14.61 -6.74 -9.44
N GLY A 30 15.27 -5.72 -9.96
CA GLY A 30 16.07 -4.79 -9.15
C GLY A 30 15.22 -4.03 -8.12
N SER A 31 14.04 -3.57 -8.51
CA SER A 31 13.14 -2.86 -7.59
C SER A 31 12.49 -3.81 -6.57
N THR A 32 12.19 -5.05 -6.96
CA THR A 32 11.73 -6.08 -6.03
C THR A 32 12.80 -6.38 -4.99
N MET A 33 14.06 -6.56 -5.43
CA MET A 33 15.19 -6.79 -4.51
C MET A 33 15.38 -5.60 -3.56
N LEU A 34 15.34 -4.36 -4.06
CA LEU A 34 15.43 -3.16 -3.24
C LEU A 34 14.28 -3.09 -2.22
N SER A 35 13.05 -3.35 -2.66
CA SER A 35 11.88 -3.38 -1.78
C SER A 35 12.01 -4.46 -0.71
N SER A 36 12.48 -5.66 -1.05
CA SER A 36 12.70 -6.74 -0.08
C SER A 36 13.77 -6.38 0.95
N LEU A 37 14.88 -5.78 0.53
CA LEU A 37 15.91 -5.30 1.44
C LEU A 37 15.39 -4.19 2.38
N LEU A 38 14.59 -3.26 1.86
CA LEU A 38 13.94 -2.23 2.66
C LEU A 38 12.88 -2.80 3.60
N GLY A 39 12.14 -3.82 3.19
CA GLY A 39 11.20 -4.57 4.03
C GLY A 39 11.91 -5.25 5.20
N ILE A 40 13.02 -5.95 4.93
CA ILE A 40 13.87 -6.55 5.98
C ILE A 40 14.40 -5.47 6.93
N TYR A 41 14.85 -4.34 6.39
CA TYR A 41 15.31 -3.22 7.22
C TYR A 41 14.19 -2.66 8.10
N ARG A 42 13.00 -2.46 7.53
CA ARG A 42 11.79 -2.01 8.23
C ARG A 42 11.42 -2.97 9.36
N ASP A 43 11.39 -4.26 9.09
CA ASP A 43 11.02 -5.28 10.09
C ASP A 43 12.08 -5.35 11.19
N ARG A 44 13.37 -5.30 10.85
CA ARG A 44 14.47 -5.20 11.83
C ARG A 44 14.37 -3.94 12.68
N LEU A 45 14.00 -2.80 12.08
CA LEU A 45 13.82 -1.53 12.78
C LEU A 45 12.66 -1.62 13.77
N ILE A 46 11.48 -2.09 13.34
CA ILE A 46 10.30 -2.23 14.21
C ILE A 46 10.57 -3.25 15.33
N ASN A 47 11.12 -4.41 15.01
CA ASN A 47 11.46 -5.42 16.01
C ASN A 47 12.52 -4.91 17.00
N GLY A 48 13.55 -4.19 16.54
CA GLY A 48 14.55 -3.61 17.43
C GLY A 48 14.03 -2.53 18.37
N MET A 49 12.90 -1.89 18.03
CA MET A 49 12.25 -0.90 18.90
C MET A 49 11.30 -1.52 19.92
N TYR A 50 10.61 -2.60 19.57
CA TYR A 50 9.45 -3.09 20.33
C TYR A 50 9.53 -4.56 20.77
N LEU A 51 10.32 -5.43 20.15
CA LEU A 51 10.23 -6.87 20.42
C LEU A 51 10.68 -7.22 21.85
N ASP A 52 11.72 -6.56 22.36
CA ASP A 52 12.28 -6.82 23.70
C ASP A 52 11.56 -6.06 24.81
N THR A 53 11.00 -4.89 24.50
CA THR A 53 10.41 -3.95 25.48
C THR A 53 8.88 -3.95 25.47
N TYR A 54 8.25 -4.26 24.34
CA TYR A 54 6.82 -4.17 24.13
C TYR A 54 6.32 -5.21 23.10
N LYS A 55 6.64 -6.49 23.35
CA LYS A 55 6.35 -7.62 22.46
C LYS A 55 4.89 -7.67 22.00
N VAL A 56 3.96 -7.40 22.92
CA VAL A 56 2.51 -7.35 22.65
C VAL A 56 2.16 -6.36 21.53
N GLY A 57 2.91 -5.26 21.41
CA GLY A 57 2.72 -4.28 20.34
C GLY A 57 3.13 -4.81 18.97
N ALA A 58 4.26 -5.52 18.88
CA ALA A 58 4.71 -6.10 17.62
C ALA A 58 3.72 -7.17 17.10
N ASP A 59 3.21 -8.02 18.00
CA ASP A 59 2.20 -9.01 17.66
C ASP A 59 0.88 -8.35 17.21
N ALA A 60 0.44 -7.30 17.92
CA ALA A 60 -0.74 -6.51 17.56
C ALA A 60 -0.61 -5.84 16.18
N TYR A 61 0.58 -5.30 15.88
CA TYR A 61 0.90 -4.72 14.57
C TYR A 61 0.73 -5.74 13.45
N VAL A 62 1.28 -6.95 13.60
CA VAL A 62 1.16 -8.00 12.58
C VAL A 62 -0.30 -8.45 12.41
N ALA A 63 -1.02 -8.69 13.51
CA ALA A 63 -2.42 -9.10 13.47
C ALA A 63 -3.34 -8.06 12.80
N ALA A 64 -3.03 -6.78 12.95
CA ALA A 64 -3.81 -5.69 12.37
C ALA A 64 -3.84 -5.68 10.83
N PHE A 65 -2.84 -6.24 10.15
CA PHE A 65 -2.83 -6.38 8.69
C PHE A 65 -3.64 -7.55 8.17
N THR A 66 -3.82 -8.59 8.98
CA THR A 66 -4.27 -9.89 8.48
C THR A 66 -5.61 -9.81 7.75
N VAL A 67 -6.63 -9.16 8.34
CA VAL A 67 -7.95 -9.03 7.70
C VAL A 67 -7.94 -8.06 6.52
N PRO A 68 -7.41 -6.81 6.63
CA PRO A 68 -7.30 -5.91 5.49
C PRO A 68 -6.59 -6.52 4.28
N ASP A 69 -5.42 -7.12 4.48
CA ASP A 69 -4.61 -7.68 3.40
C ASP A 69 -5.28 -8.87 2.74
N PHE A 70 -5.90 -9.75 3.54
CA PHE A 70 -6.67 -10.87 3.03
C PHE A 70 -7.85 -10.41 2.17
N MET A 71 -8.59 -9.40 2.61
CA MET A 71 -9.72 -8.85 1.85
C MET A 71 -9.27 -8.18 0.55
N TYR A 72 -8.17 -7.41 0.58
CA TYR A 72 -7.58 -6.84 -0.63
C TYR A 72 -7.17 -7.94 -1.63
N PHE A 73 -6.47 -8.98 -1.17
CA PHE A 73 -6.07 -10.10 -2.00
C PHE A 73 -7.28 -10.82 -2.62
N LEU A 74 -8.31 -11.10 -1.82
CA LEU A 74 -9.51 -11.79 -2.26
C LEU A 74 -10.30 -11.00 -3.31
N LEU A 75 -10.52 -9.70 -3.06
CA LEU A 75 -11.42 -8.88 -3.87
C LEU A 75 -10.77 -8.32 -5.13
N VAL A 76 -9.46 -8.01 -5.07
CA VAL A 76 -8.75 -7.28 -6.13
C VAL A 76 -7.80 -8.20 -6.89
N SER A 77 -6.89 -8.88 -6.18
CA SER A 77 -5.80 -9.65 -6.79
C SER A 77 -6.31 -10.85 -7.62
N GLY A 78 -7.32 -11.57 -7.10
CA GLY A 78 -7.88 -12.76 -7.74
C GLY A 78 -8.67 -12.47 -9.03
N ALA A 79 -9.36 -11.33 -9.12
CA ALA A 79 -10.25 -11.01 -10.24
C ALA A 79 -9.57 -10.27 -11.40
N LEU A 80 -8.60 -9.38 -11.11
CA LEU A 80 -7.94 -8.55 -12.14
C LEU A 80 -6.93 -9.31 -12.99
N SER A 81 -6.18 -10.22 -12.38
CA SER A 81 -4.92 -10.73 -12.95
C SER A 81 -5.08 -11.61 -14.19
N VAL A 82 -6.25 -12.24 -14.37
CA VAL A 82 -6.45 -13.23 -15.46
C VAL A 82 -7.09 -12.62 -16.70
N SER A 83 -7.89 -11.55 -16.56
CA SER A 83 -8.76 -11.08 -17.65
C SER A 83 -8.54 -9.64 -18.08
N PHE A 84 -8.09 -8.74 -17.20
CA PHE A 84 -8.08 -7.31 -17.51
C PHE A 84 -7.02 -6.93 -18.56
N ILE A 85 -5.76 -7.30 -18.32
CA ILE A 85 -4.63 -6.87 -19.17
C ILE A 85 -4.79 -7.34 -20.62
N PRO A 86 -5.13 -8.61 -20.92
CA PRO A 86 -5.32 -9.06 -22.30
C PRO A 86 -6.43 -8.30 -23.01
N VAL A 87 -7.58 -8.10 -22.36
CA VAL A 87 -8.75 -7.40 -22.95
C VAL A 87 -8.45 -5.91 -23.14
N PHE A 88 -7.79 -5.27 -22.18
CA PHE A 88 -7.35 -3.88 -22.30
C PHE A 88 -6.39 -3.70 -23.48
N ASN A 89 -5.40 -4.60 -23.61
CA ASN A 89 -4.45 -4.59 -24.72
C ASN A 89 -5.13 -4.81 -26.08
N GLN A 90 -6.07 -5.74 -26.17
CA GLN A 90 -6.84 -5.99 -27.39
C GLN A 90 -7.64 -4.74 -27.82
N ARG A 91 -8.35 -4.09 -26.88
CA ARG A 91 -9.09 -2.85 -27.15
C ARG A 91 -8.16 -1.73 -27.60
N LEU A 92 -7.01 -1.58 -26.95
CA LEU A 92 -6.02 -0.56 -27.32
C LEU A 92 -5.41 -0.82 -28.70
N ALA A 93 -5.06 -2.07 -29.01
CA ALA A 93 -4.50 -2.47 -30.31
C ALA A 93 -5.49 -2.28 -31.46
N SER A 94 -6.79 -2.47 -31.21
CA SER A 94 -7.85 -2.19 -32.19
C SER A 94 -8.11 -0.69 -32.45
N GLY A 95 -7.36 0.21 -31.80
CA GLY A 95 -7.57 1.65 -31.87
C GLY A 95 -8.73 2.18 -31.01
N ASN A 96 -9.48 1.29 -30.35
CA ASN A 96 -10.62 1.65 -29.51
C ASN A 96 -10.18 2.10 -28.10
N LYS A 97 -9.47 3.23 -28.04
CA LYS A 97 -9.00 3.84 -26.79
C LYS A 97 -10.13 4.18 -25.82
N ARG A 98 -11.28 4.59 -26.35
CA ARG A 98 -12.47 4.92 -25.55
C ARG A 98 -12.96 3.69 -24.80
N SER A 99 -13.13 2.56 -25.49
CA SER A 99 -13.56 1.31 -24.84
C SER A 99 -12.53 0.76 -23.85
N ALA A 100 -11.23 0.95 -24.10
CA ALA A 100 -10.18 0.61 -23.14
C ALA A 100 -10.27 1.49 -21.88
N TRP A 101 -10.52 2.79 -22.04
CA TRP A 101 -10.75 3.71 -20.93
C TRP A 101 -12.01 3.36 -20.13
N GLU A 102 -13.13 3.13 -20.80
CA GLU A 102 -14.39 2.75 -20.16
C GLU A 102 -14.26 1.45 -19.34
N LEU A 103 -13.48 0.47 -19.84
CA LEU A 103 -13.15 -0.75 -19.09
C LEU A 103 -12.39 -0.43 -17.80
N SER A 104 -11.31 0.35 -17.92
CA SER A 104 -10.48 0.75 -16.78
C SER A 104 -11.26 1.54 -15.74
N SER A 105 -12.05 2.53 -16.17
CA SER A 105 -12.86 3.35 -15.27
C SER A 105 -13.95 2.52 -14.59
N SER A 106 -14.58 1.59 -15.30
CA SER A 106 -15.60 0.71 -14.70
C SER A 106 -15.01 -0.21 -13.64
N LEU A 107 -13.84 -0.80 -13.91
CA LEU A 107 -13.14 -1.63 -12.94
C LEU A 107 -12.61 -0.83 -11.76
N LEU A 108 -12.06 0.37 -12.01
CA LEU A 108 -11.64 1.28 -10.95
C LEU A 108 -12.80 1.62 -10.03
N ASN A 109 -13.95 2.02 -10.58
CA ASN A 109 -15.14 2.35 -9.80
C ASN A 109 -15.66 1.15 -9.03
N LEU A 110 -15.72 -0.03 -9.67
CA LEU A 110 -16.16 -1.26 -9.02
C LEU A 110 -15.27 -1.60 -7.82
N PHE A 111 -13.95 -1.68 -8.02
CA PHE A 111 -13.05 -2.01 -6.92
C PHE A 111 -12.97 -0.92 -5.88
N ALA A 112 -13.00 0.36 -6.26
CA ALA A 112 -13.02 1.46 -5.31
C ALA A 112 -14.25 1.38 -4.40
N VAL A 113 -15.46 1.19 -4.96
CA VAL A 113 -16.68 1.06 -4.14
C VAL A 113 -16.64 -0.21 -3.30
N LEU A 114 -16.29 -1.35 -3.89
CA LEU A 114 -16.25 -2.64 -3.19
C LEU A 114 -15.26 -2.62 -2.02
N THR A 115 -14.03 -2.16 -2.26
CA THR A 115 -13.01 -2.09 -1.22
C THR A 115 -13.27 -0.99 -0.22
N LEU A 116 -13.89 0.13 -0.59
CA LEU A 116 -14.33 1.15 0.37
C LEU A 116 -15.37 0.59 1.34
N ILE A 117 -16.39 -0.12 0.83
CA ILE A 117 -17.39 -0.78 1.67
C ILE A 117 -16.72 -1.79 2.59
N THR A 118 -15.84 -2.63 2.06
CA THR A 118 -15.09 -3.61 2.86
C THR A 118 -14.22 -2.94 3.93
N SER A 119 -13.52 -1.85 3.59
CA SER A 119 -12.74 -1.05 4.54
C SER A 119 -13.60 -0.52 5.69
N VAL A 120 -14.77 0.04 5.37
CA VAL A 120 -15.72 0.52 6.39
C VAL A 120 -16.21 -0.63 7.27
N LEU A 121 -16.54 -1.78 6.68
CA LEU A 121 -16.96 -2.96 7.44
C LEU A 121 -15.84 -3.46 8.36
N ILE A 122 -14.59 -3.51 7.90
CA ILE A 122 -13.44 -3.87 8.75
C ILE A 122 -13.31 -2.88 9.91
N ILE A 123 -13.46 -1.58 9.68
CA ILE A 123 -13.36 -0.55 10.73
C ILE A 123 -14.42 -0.75 11.80
N ILE A 124 -15.67 -0.99 11.39
CA ILE A 124 -16.82 -1.20 12.28
C ILE A 124 -16.64 -2.51 13.07
N PHE A 125 -16.27 -3.59 12.39
CA PHE A 125 -16.14 -4.93 12.98
C PHE A 125 -14.72 -5.26 13.47
N ALA A 126 -13.81 -4.28 13.58
CA ALA A 126 -12.43 -4.51 13.97
C ALA A 126 -12.31 -5.24 15.33
N ASP A 127 -13.17 -4.88 16.29
CA ASP A 127 -13.19 -5.51 17.61
C ASP A 127 -13.47 -7.03 17.56
N PRO A 128 -14.61 -7.49 17.01
CA PRO A 128 -14.87 -8.93 16.90
C PRO A 128 -13.90 -9.64 15.94
N LEU A 129 -13.42 -8.97 14.87
CA LEU A 129 -12.42 -9.54 13.97
C LEU A 129 -11.11 -9.85 14.70
N VAL A 130 -10.61 -8.92 15.51
CA VAL A 130 -9.42 -9.17 16.33
C VAL A 130 -9.71 -10.25 17.36
N ARG A 131 -10.84 -10.16 18.08
CA ARG A 131 -11.12 -11.06 19.20
C ARG A 131 -11.34 -12.51 18.80
N TYR A 132 -11.93 -12.75 17.63
CA TYR A 132 -12.37 -14.11 17.25
C TYR A 132 -11.65 -14.68 16.04
N VAL A 133 -10.98 -13.85 15.23
CA VAL A 133 -10.35 -14.31 13.98
C VAL A 133 -8.83 -14.26 14.05
N VAL A 134 -8.24 -13.12 14.40
CA VAL A 134 -6.79 -12.90 14.21
C VAL A 134 -5.98 -12.80 15.50
N GLY A 135 -6.62 -12.53 16.64
CA GLY A 135 -5.96 -12.38 17.94
C GLY A 135 -6.74 -12.95 19.13
N PRO A 136 -7.32 -14.17 19.07
CA PRO A 136 -8.12 -14.71 20.18
C PRO A 136 -7.35 -14.92 21.49
N GLY A 137 -6.01 -14.97 21.42
CA GLY A 137 -5.13 -15.08 22.58
C GLY A 137 -4.64 -13.75 23.15
N PHE A 138 -5.05 -12.60 22.60
CA PHE A 138 -4.61 -11.31 23.12
C PHE A 138 -5.24 -10.97 24.48
N GLY A 139 -4.41 -10.49 25.41
CA GLY A 139 -4.90 -9.76 26.57
C GLY A 139 -5.47 -8.39 26.18
N GLU A 140 -6.17 -7.72 27.11
CA GLU A 140 -6.92 -6.49 26.80
C GLU A 140 -6.09 -5.40 26.12
N GLN A 141 -4.86 -5.17 26.58
CA GLN A 141 -3.97 -4.14 26.00
C GLN A 141 -3.59 -4.45 24.54
N GLY A 142 -3.21 -5.70 24.25
CA GLY A 142 -2.86 -6.13 22.90
C GLY A 142 -4.04 -6.13 21.96
N HIS A 143 -5.21 -6.55 22.47
CA HIS A 143 -6.47 -6.52 21.74
C HIS A 143 -6.85 -5.09 21.35
N ALA A 144 -6.91 -4.17 22.31
CA ALA A 144 -7.27 -2.77 22.05
C ALA A 144 -6.31 -2.09 21.06
N LEU A 145 -5.01 -2.40 21.15
CA LEU A 145 -4.01 -1.90 20.23
C LEU A 145 -4.20 -2.46 18.81
N ALA A 146 -4.36 -3.78 18.68
CA ALA A 146 -4.59 -4.43 17.39
C ALA A 146 -5.87 -3.91 16.70
N VAL A 147 -6.94 -3.69 17.47
CA VAL A 147 -8.20 -3.08 16.97
C VAL A 147 -7.95 -1.68 16.44
N SER A 148 -7.22 -0.86 17.19
CA SER A 148 -6.89 0.52 16.80
C SER A 148 -6.02 0.57 15.55
N MET A 149 -5.00 -0.29 15.46
CA MET A 149 -4.15 -0.40 14.28
C MET A 149 -4.94 -0.91 13.07
N MET A 150 -5.78 -1.93 13.25
CA MET A 150 -6.59 -2.51 12.16
C MET A 150 -7.52 -1.46 11.56
N ARG A 151 -8.17 -0.62 12.39
CA ARG A 151 -9.03 0.48 11.91
C ARG A 151 -8.28 1.47 11.03
N ILE A 152 -7.03 1.79 11.37
CA ILE A 152 -6.20 2.70 10.57
C ILE A 152 -5.75 2.02 9.27
N ILE A 153 -5.26 0.78 9.37
CA ILE A 153 -4.73 0.01 8.23
C ILE A 153 -5.85 -0.40 7.26
N ALA A 154 -7.10 -0.50 7.73
CA ALA A 154 -8.26 -0.83 6.91
C ALA A 154 -8.51 0.14 5.75
N VAL A 155 -7.86 1.30 5.69
CA VAL A 155 -7.89 2.18 4.50
C VAL A 155 -7.08 1.61 3.31
N ASN A 156 -6.11 0.74 3.57
CA ASN A 156 -5.18 0.22 2.56
C ASN A 156 -5.86 -0.52 1.41
N PRO A 157 -6.83 -1.45 1.63
CA PRO A 157 -7.50 -2.14 0.54
C PRO A 157 -8.08 -1.19 -0.51
N PHE A 158 -8.65 -0.07 -0.07
CA PHE A 158 -9.18 0.96 -0.95
C PHE A 158 -8.10 1.67 -1.78
N LEU A 159 -7.04 2.14 -1.12
CA LEU A 159 -5.92 2.81 -1.80
C LEU A 159 -5.20 1.86 -2.78
N PHE A 160 -4.97 0.62 -2.35
CA PHE A 160 -4.31 -0.39 -3.16
C PHE A 160 -5.15 -0.84 -4.34
N ALA A 161 -6.48 -0.94 -4.20
CA ALA A 161 -7.36 -1.23 -5.33
C ALA A 161 -7.20 -0.21 -6.47
N ILE A 162 -7.16 1.08 -6.12
CA ILE A 162 -6.94 2.16 -7.08
C ILE A 162 -5.56 2.03 -7.71
N ALA A 163 -4.52 1.86 -6.88
CA ALA A 163 -3.15 1.71 -7.35
C ALA A 163 -2.99 0.50 -8.28
N THR A 164 -3.64 -0.63 -8.00
CA THR A 164 -3.56 -1.84 -8.82
C THR A 164 -4.17 -1.64 -10.19
N VAL A 165 -5.36 -1.03 -10.30
CA VAL A 165 -5.96 -0.77 -11.62
C VAL A 165 -5.08 0.16 -12.46
N VAL A 166 -4.58 1.26 -11.86
CA VAL A 166 -3.67 2.19 -12.54
C VAL A 166 -2.38 1.48 -12.95
N SER A 167 -1.82 0.65 -12.07
CA SER A 167 -0.60 -0.11 -12.32
C SER A 167 -0.78 -1.15 -13.43
N SER A 168 -1.93 -1.85 -13.47
CA SER A 168 -2.26 -2.79 -14.53
C SER A 168 -2.40 -2.10 -15.89
N MET A 169 -2.96 -0.88 -15.95
CA MET A 169 -3.01 -0.09 -17.18
C MET A 169 -1.60 0.28 -17.66
N GLN A 170 -0.74 0.72 -16.74
CA GLN A 170 0.65 1.10 -17.05
C GLN A 170 1.45 -0.12 -17.52
N GLN A 171 1.27 -1.26 -16.85
CA GLN A 171 1.86 -2.55 -17.23
C GLN A 171 1.42 -2.97 -18.65
N ALA A 172 0.13 -2.86 -18.96
CA ALA A 172 -0.43 -3.22 -20.25
C ALA A 172 0.21 -2.43 -21.41
N ILE A 173 0.50 -1.14 -21.20
CA ILE A 173 1.15 -0.28 -22.21
C ILE A 173 2.68 -0.30 -22.17
N GLY A 174 3.30 -1.13 -21.34
CA GLY A 174 4.75 -1.32 -21.27
C GLY A 174 5.50 -0.27 -20.44
N ARG A 175 4.83 0.41 -19.51
CA ARG A 175 5.41 1.41 -18.60
C ARG A 175 5.53 0.81 -17.20
N PHE A 176 6.74 0.43 -16.81
CA PHE A 176 6.96 -0.35 -15.59
C PHE A 176 7.57 0.44 -14.43
N THR A 177 8.08 1.66 -14.64
CA THR A 177 8.87 2.37 -13.61
C THR A 177 8.10 2.65 -12.33
N PHE A 178 6.90 3.22 -12.42
CA PHE A 178 6.09 3.50 -11.22
C PHE A 178 5.57 2.21 -10.56
N LEU A 179 5.19 1.22 -11.37
CA LEU A 179 4.82 -0.11 -10.89
C LEU A 179 5.96 -0.75 -10.08
N ALA A 180 7.19 -0.66 -10.58
CA ALA A 180 8.36 -1.27 -9.95
C ALA A 180 8.72 -0.59 -8.61
N LEU A 181 8.52 0.73 -8.52
CA LEU A 181 8.87 1.51 -7.33
C LEU A 181 7.81 1.51 -6.23
N ALA A 182 6.54 1.20 -6.54
CA ALA A 182 5.45 1.25 -5.57
C ALA A 182 5.73 0.47 -4.27
N PRO A 183 6.21 -0.79 -4.30
CA PRO A 183 6.55 -1.52 -3.07
C PRO A 183 7.68 -0.87 -2.26
N THR A 184 8.65 -0.25 -2.94
CA THR A 184 9.74 0.48 -2.30
C THR A 184 9.22 1.73 -1.59
N ILE A 185 8.35 2.51 -2.26
CA ILE A 185 7.73 3.71 -1.70
C ILE A 185 6.86 3.36 -0.48
N TYR A 186 6.07 2.30 -0.58
CA TYR A 186 5.27 1.81 0.54
C TYR A 186 6.13 1.50 1.77
N ASN A 187 7.22 0.75 1.58
CA ASN A 187 8.16 0.45 2.67
C ASN A 187 8.83 1.70 3.25
N LEU A 188 9.16 2.69 2.42
CA LEU A 188 9.71 3.97 2.89
C LEU A 188 8.71 4.73 3.77
N GLY A 189 7.42 4.74 3.41
CA GLY A 189 6.37 5.35 4.24
C GLY A 189 6.33 4.73 5.65
N ILE A 190 6.42 3.40 5.74
CA ILE A 190 6.44 2.70 7.04
C ILE A 190 7.70 3.03 7.83
N VAL A 191 8.88 3.06 7.18
CA VAL A 191 10.14 3.47 7.82
C VAL A 191 10.06 4.91 8.33
N VAL A 192 9.43 5.81 7.59
CA VAL A 192 9.19 7.19 8.03
C VAL A 192 8.29 7.21 9.26
N GLY A 193 7.19 6.46 9.27
CA GLY A 193 6.32 6.37 10.45
C GLY A 193 7.06 5.83 11.67
N ALA A 194 7.83 4.75 11.49
CA ALA A 194 8.66 4.13 12.53
C ALA A 194 9.71 5.08 13.13
N LYS A 195 10.31 5.97 12.32
CA LYS A 195 11.36 6.89 12.80
C LYS A 195 10.84 8.23 13.32
N TYR A 196 9.79 8.75 12.70
CA TYR A 196 9.36 10.13 12.93
C TYR A 196 8.02 10.22 13.64
N PHE A 197 7.04 9.36 13.32
CA PHE A 197 5.71 9.44 13.92
C PHE A 197 5.64 8.75 15.29
N THR A 198 6.59 7.86 15.59
CA THR A 198 6.71 7.19 16.91
C THR A 198 7.05 8.16 18.05
N ASN A 199 7.66 9.30 17.76
CA ASN A 199 7.93 10.37 18.73
C ASN A 199 6.73 11.33 18.91
N GLY A 200 5.58 11.02 18.30
CA GLY A 200 4.42 11.88 18.25
C GLY A 200 4.50 12.95 17.15
N ILE A 201 3.38 13.63 16.91
CA ILE A 201 3.29 14.71 15.92
C ILE A 201 2.87 15.98 16.65
N ASN A 202 3.77 16.95 16.69
CA ASN A 202 3.56 18.28 17.26
C ASN A 202 3.53 19.31 16.14
N ILE A 203 2.45 20.09 16.03
CA ILE A 203 2.32 21.17 15.05
C ILE A 203 2.03 22.47 15.80
N PHE A 204 2.87 23.50 15.59
CA PHE A 204 2.76 24.80 16.25
C PHE A 204 2.65 24.72 17.80
N GLY A 205 3.32 23.74 18.41
CA GLY A 205 3.28 23.52 19.86
C GLY A 205 2.06 22.73 20.35
N TRP A 206 1.13 22.35 19.47
CA TRP A 206 0.01 21.46 19.80
C TRP A 206 0.34 20.00 19.46
N GLN A 207 0.21 19.11 20.44
CA GLN A 207 0.39 17.68 20.24
C GLN A 207 -0.88 17.08 19.62
N ILE A 208 -0.79 16.71 18.34
CA ILE A 208 -1.91 16.13 17.58
C ILE A 208 -1.94 14.62 17.75
N PHE A 209 -0.78 14.01 17.97
CA PHE A 209 -0.63 12.57 18.12
C PHE A 209 0.47 12.25 19.12
N GLU A 210 0.17 11.36 20.07
CA GLU A 210 1.10 11.01 21.16
C GLU A 210 2.30 10.19 20.68
N GLY A 211 2.17 9.45 19.58
CA GLY A 211 3.25 8.64 19.03
C GLY A 211 3.13 7.17 19.38
N GLY A 212 4.26 6.57 19.76
CA GLY A 212 4.38 5.14 20.04
C GLY A 212 4.22 4.29 18.78
N ILE A 213 3.92 3.00 18.98
CA ILE A 213 3.82 2.03 17.89
C ILE A 213 2.68 2.36 16.89
N MET A 214 1.67 3.12 17.31
CA MET A 214 0.63 3.65 16.43
C MET A 214 1.20 4.59 15.34
N GLY A 215 2.37 5.22 15.57
CA GLY A 215 3.09 5.97 14.54
C GLY A 215 3.53 5.10 13.36
N VAL A 216 3.77 3.81 13.58
CA VAL A 216 4.04 2.85 12.50
C VAL A 216 2.80 2.64 11.64
N ALA A 217 1.61 2.50 12.23
CA ALA A 217 0.35 2.40 11.49
C ALA A 217 0.06 3.66 10.66
N LEU A 218 0.41 4.85 11.15
CA LEU A 218 0.34 6.08 10.35
C LEU A 218 1.35 6.08 9.19
N GLY A 219 2.55 5.53 9.41
CA GLY A 219 3.54 5.31 8.35
C GLY A 219 3.05 4.36 7.25
N VAL A 220 2.27 3.35 7.63
CA VAL A 220 1.61 2.42 6.69
C VAL A 220 0.64 3.17 5.78
N VAL A 221 -0.23 4.00 6.36
CA VAL A 221 -1.19 4.81 5.58
C VAL A 221 -0.45 5.83 4.71
N LEU A 222 0.59 6.48 5.23
CA LEU A 222 1.45 7.36 4.45
C LEU A 222 2.04 6.62 3.24
N GLY A 223 2.61 5.44 3.47
CA GLY A 223 3.18 4.62 2.40
C GLY A 223 2.15 4.19 1.37
N ALA A 224 0.90 3.95 1.77
CA ALA A 224 -0.18 3.58 0.87
C ALA A 224 -0.71 4.75 0.02
N ILE A 225 -0.57 5.99 0.51
CA ILE A 225 -0.96 7.21 -0.20
C ILE A 225 0.09 7.64 -1.23
N LEU A 226 1.38 7.43 -0.93
CA LEU A 226 2.52 7.82 -1.78
C LEU A 226 2.69 6.95 -3.03
#